data_AF-A0A5P8KB85-F1
#
_entry.id   AF-A0A5P8KB85-F1
#
_cell.length_a   1.000
_cell.length_b   1.000
_cell.length_c   1.000
_cell.angle_alpha   90.00
_cell.angle_beta   90.00
_cell.angle_gamma   90.00
#
_symmetry.space_group_name_H-M   'P 1'
#
loop_
_entity.id
_entity.type
_entity.pdbx_description
1 polymer ?
#
loop_
_entity_poly.entity_id
_entity_poly.type
_entity_poly.pdbx_seq_one_letter_code
_entity_poly.pdbx_strand_id
1 'polypeptide(L)'
;MAHLICDAQAPKPGSTLRAESAGKISRMIPSPDGATPLQFNPLGIDLLSRNLREEMNRRPRTPLDKVQTFPGAGLYALYYKGDLDIYHGLKGSDVPIYVGKASAGDSNYGDPPNLTEPKLFSRIKDHRRSINEAGNIDASHFDVRYLTLDDIWIVLGERALLRSNSPVLWNTMMTGFGGNPPGQGRRNARSVWDSIHPGRKRAAGLLCNRSYSSAEMSNLISAAISISLMPADELRDKELKEFRNHPAKMIWQEAKGAGNEPKSLLVFREDVFLEENNRFGVDLSTVEWELAEIPEPTTTEIAALDAPEG
;
A
#
# COMPACT_ATOMS: atom_id res chain seq x y z
N MET A 1 -2.40 -13.53 -51.90
CA MET A 1 -3.57 -12.71 -52.30
C MET A 1 -4.71 -13.07 -51.34
N ALA A 2 -4.90 -12.35 -50.23
CA ALA A 2 -5.58 -11.06 -50.10
C ALA A 2 -7.05 -11.13 -50.54
N HIS A 3 -7.99 -11.04 -49.58
CA HIS A 3 -8.80 -9.82 -49.40
C HIS A 3 -9.66 -9.88 -48.13
N LEU A 4 -9.42 -8.92 -47.23
CA LEU A 4 -10.34 -8.45 -46.19
C LEU A 4 -11.38 -7.52 -46.82
N ILE A 5 -12.60 -7.52 -46.31
CA ILE A 5 -13.63 -6.52 -46.62
C ILE A 5 -14.02 -5.82 -45.32
N CYS A 6 -13.82 -4.50 -45.35
CA CYS A 6 -14.24 -3.50 -44.38
C CYS A 6 -15.66 -3.04 -44.73
N ASP A 7 -16.49 -2.72 -43.74
CA ASP A 7 -17.64 -1.84 -44.00
C ASP A 7 -17.62 -0.66 -43.04
N ALA A 8 -17.74 0.51 -43.64
CA ALA A 8 -17.58 1.82 -43.05
C ALA A 8 -18.85 2.59 -43.36
N GLN A 9 -19.59 3.02 -42.34
CA GLN A 9 -20.62 4.02 -42.54
C GLN A 9 -20.84 4.90 -41.31
N ALA A 10 -20.52 6.17 -41.52
CA ALA A 10 -21.03 7.34 -40.82
C ALA A 10 -21.23 8.43 -41.90
N PRO A 11 -21.84 9.59 -41.60
CA PRO A 11 -23.12 9.83 -40.93
C PRO A 11 -24.00 10.83 -41.74
N LYS A 12 -25.24 11.09 -41.31
CA LYS A 12 -26.04 12.25 -41.78
C LYS A 12 -26.88 12.90 -40.65
N PRO A 13 -27.29 14.18 -40.79
CA PRO A 13 -27.15 15.17 -39.73
C PRO A 13 -28.47 15.73 -39.16
N GLY A 14 -28.33 16.39 -38.01
CA GLY A 14 -29.07 17.62 -37.69
C GLY A 14 -30.24 17.51 -36.72
N SER A 15 -30.09 18.06 -35.52
CA SER A 15 -30.88 19.24 -35.13
C SER A 15 -30.31 19.87 -33.85
N THR A 16 -30.20 21.18 -33.92
CA THR A 16 -29.79 22.16 -32.92
C THR A 16 -30.83 22.30 -31.80
N LEU A 17 -30.40 22.24 -30.54
CA LEU A 17 -31.01 23.00 -29.44
C LEU A 17 -29.92 23.55 -28.52
N ARG A 18 -30.07 24.83 -28.19
CA ARG A 18 -29.19 25.69 -27.40
C ARG A 18 -29.92 25.96 -26.08
N ALA A 19 -29.31 25.65 -24.93
CA ALA A 19 -29.58 26.16 -23.56
C ALA A 19 -28.92 25.17 -22.58
N GLU A 20 -28.40 25.48 -21.40
CA GLU A 20 -28.10 26.69 -20.63
C GLU A 20 -27.12 26.22 -19.54
N SER A 21 -26.27 27.13 -19.05
CA SER A 21 -25.34 26.87 -17.97
C SER A 21 -26.08 26.67 -16.64
N ALA A 22 -26.03 25.45 -16.08
CA ALA A 22 -26.42 25.18 -14.70
C ALA A 22 -25.29 24.43 -13.98
N GLY A 23 -24.92 24.92 -12.79
CA GLY A 23 -23.78 24.47 -12.00
C GLY A 23 -23.76 22.96 -11.72
N LYS A 24 -22.57 22.37 -11.82
CA LYS A 24 -22.29 20.97 -11.45
C LYS A 24 -22.45 20.81 -9.94
N ILE A 25 -23.63 20.41 -9.50
CA ILE A 25 -23.86 19.89 -8.16
C ILE A 25 -23.20 18.50 -8.11
N SER A 26 -22.19 18.36 -7.25
CA SER A 26 -21.47 17.10 -7.01
C SER A 26 -22.46 15.99 -6.66
N ARG A 27 -22.60 14.97 -7.53
CA ARG A 27 -23.48 13.81 -7.26
C ARG A 27 -22.97 13.07 -6.02
N MET A 28 -23.90 12.82 -5.10
CA MET A 28 -23.71 11.98 -3.92
C MET A 28 -23.25 10.58 -4.33
N ILE A 29 -22.15 10.11 -3.75
CA ILE A 29 -21.78 8.69 -3.78
C ILE A 29 -22.66 8.01 -2.72
N PRO A 30 -23.52 7.03 -3.08
CA PRO A 30 -24.27 6.26 -2.09
C PRO A 30 -23.33 5.37 -1.28
N SER A 31 -23.67 5.08 -0.02
CA SER A 31 -22.98 4.04 0.75
C SER A 31 -23.11 2.67 0.05
N PRO A 32 -22.15 1.74 0.25
CA PRO A 32 -22.11 0.44 -0.44
C PRO A 32 -23.29 -0.49 -0.11
N ASP A 33 -24.12 -0.14 0.89
CA ASP A 33 -25.43 -0.72 1.10
C ASP A 33 -26.48 0.30 0.65
N GLY A 34 -27.15 0.05 -0.48
CA GLY A 34 -28.14 0.95 -1.10
C GLY A 34 -29.40 1.25 -0.28
N ALA A 35 -29.39 1.04 1.03
CA ALA A 35 -30.43 1.45 1.96
C ALA A 35 -29.97 2.68 2.73
N THR A 36 -30.59 3.83 2.49
CA THR A 36 -30.47 4.97 3.42
C THR A 36 -30.91 4.49 4.80
N PRO A 37 -30.04 4.52 5.83
CA PRO A 37 -30.44 4.10 7.16
C PRO A 37 -31.65 4.91 7.60
N LEU A 38 -32.69 4.24 8.10
CA LEU A 38 -33.93 4.88 8.60
C LEU A 38 -33.65 5.95 9.66
N GLN A 39 -32.49 5.89 10.32
CA GLN A 39 -32.01 6.86 11.29
C GLN A 39 -30.73 7.54 10.77
N PHE A 40 -30.79 8.85 10.57
CA PHE A 40 -29.60 9.65 10.29
C PHE A 40 -28.71 9.66 11.53
N ASN A 41 -27.54 9.02 11.44
CA ASN A 41 -26.50 9.12 12.46
C ASN A 41 -25.54 10.27 12.11
N PRO A 42 -25.63 11.45 12.77
CA PRO A 42 -24.74 12.57 12.49
C PRO A 42 -23.27 12.29 12.83
N LEU A 43 -22.99 11.24 13.60
CA LEU A 43 -21.66 10.74 13.92
C LEU A 43 -21.37 9.40 13.22
N GLY A 44 -22.07 9.13 12.12
CA GLY A 44 -21.85 7.95 11.29
C GLY A 44 -20.42 7.93 10.77
N ILE A 45 -19.82 6.74 10.81
CA ILE A 45 -18.41 6.52 10.44
C ILE A 45 -18.11 7.02 9.02
N ASP A 46 -19.06 6.88 8.10
CA ASP A 46 -18.92 7.28 6.70
C ASP A 46 -18.93 8.81 6.54
N LEU A 47 -19.77 9.50 7.31
CA LEU A 47 -19.84 10.96 7.29
C LEU A 47 -18.58 11.58 7.89
N LEU A 48 -18.11 11.05 9.03
CA LEU A 48 -16.85 11.45 9.65
C LEU A 48 -15.67 11.17 8.73
N SER A 49 -15.64 10.00 8.10
CA SER A 49 -14.62 9.61 7.12
C SER A 49 -14.59 10.57 5.93
N ARG A 50 -15.76 10.92 5.40
CA ARG A 50 -15.92 11.88 4.30
C ARG A 50 -15.41 13.25 4.70
N ASN A 51 -15.83 13.77 5.85
CA ASN A 51 -15.40 15.09 6.33
C ASN A 51 -13.88 15.16 6.50
N LEU A 52 -13.25 14.17 7.16
CA LEU A 52 -11.80 14.13 7.34
C LEU A 52 -11.05 14.04 6.01
N ARG A 53 -11.58 13.29 5.04
CA ARG A 53 -11.02 13.21 3.69
C ARG A 53 -11.10 14.55 2.96
N GLU A 54 -12.27 15.19 2.95
CA GLU A 54 -12.45 16.49 2.30
C GLU A 54 -11.54 17.56 2.93
N GLU A 55 -11.44 17.56 4.27
CA GLU A 55 -10.52 18.44 4.98
C GLU A 55 -9.06 18.17 4.60
N MET A 56 -8.63 16.91 4.49
CA MET A 56 -7.28 16.56 4.04
C MET A 56 -7.03 17.08 2.61
N ASN A 57 -7.98 16.84 1.69
CA ASN A 57 -7.85 17.24 0.29
C ASN A 57 -7.76 18.76 0.09
N ARG A 58 -8.44 19.54 0.95
CA ARG A 58 -8.38 21.01 0.94
C ARG A 58 -7.04 21.56 1.44
N ARG A 59 -6.26 20.78 2.20
CA ARG A 59 -4.97 21.26 2.68
C ARG A 59 -4.02 21.50 1.49
N PRO A 60 -3.27 22.61 1.51
CA PRO A 60 -2.27 22.85 0.48
C PRO A 60 -1.20 21.77 0.54
N ARG A 61 -0.69 21.38 -0.62
CA ARG A 61 0.49 20.53 -0.71
C ARG A 61 1.70 21.34 -0.29
N THR A 62 2.43 20.83 0.68
CA THR A 62 3.72 21.39 1.09
C THR A 62 4.82 20.43 0.63
N PRO A 63 5.89 20.90 -0.03
CA PRO A 63 7.04 20.05 -0.31
C PRO A 63 7.57 19.39 0.97
N LEU A 64 7.81 18.07 0.94
CA LEU A 64 8.17 17.30 2.13
C LEU A 64 9.46 17.79 2.80
N ASP A 65 10.41 18.27 1.98
CA ASP A 65 11.67 18.87 2.40
C ASP A 65 11.50 20.24 3.08
N LYS A 66 10.40 20.96 2.82
CA LYS A 66 10.14 22.32 3.33
C LYS A 66 9.16 22.39 4.50
N VAL A 67 8.72 21.24 5.04
CA VAL A 67 7.83 21.21 6.20
C VAL A 67 8.54 21.82 7.41
N GLN A 68 7.93 22.86 7.97
CA GLN A 68 8.39 23.51 9.21
C GLN A 68 7.81 22.81 10.44
N THR A 69 8.43 23.01 11.60
CA THR A 69 7.93 22.46 12.86
C THR A 69 6.59 23.10 13.25
N PHE A 70 5.66 22.26 13.70
CA PHE A 70 4.36 22.67 14.23
C PHE A 70 3.96 21.74 15.38
N PRO A 71 3.23 22.25 16.39
CA PRO A 71 2.76 21.44 17.50
C PRO A 71 1.60 20.52 17.09
N GLY A 72 1.42 19.43 17.82
CA GLY A 72 0.25 18.57 17.73
C GLY A 72 0.48 17.19 17.13
N ALA A 73 -0.56 16.39 17.25
CA ALA A 73 -0.73 15.05 16.72
C ALA A 73 -1.72 15.07 15.55
N GLY A 74 -1.78 14.01 14.76
CA GLY A 74 -2.76 13.93 13.69
C GLY A 74 -2.41 12.97 12.55
N LEU A 75 -2.80 13.37 11.34
CA LEU A 75 -2.71 12.57 10.11
C LEU A 75 -1.90 13.30 9.05
N TYR A 76 -1.26 12.54 8.18
CA TYR A 76 -0.62 13.08 6.99
C TYR A 76 -0.66 12.09 5.84
N ALA A 77 -0.53 12.62 4.63
CA ALA A 77 -0.50 11.85 3.40
C ALA A 77 0.64 12.35 2.51
N LEU A 78 1.41 11.43 1.95
CA LEU A 78 2.51 11.71 1.02
C LEU A 78 2.02 11.54 -0.41
N TYR A 79 2.41 12.46 -1.30
CA TYR A 79 2.05 12.49 -2.70
C TYR A 79 3.31 12.52 -3.54
N TYR A 80 3.39 11.63 -4.53
CA TYR A 80 4.57 11.53 -5.39
C TYR A 80 4.53 12.58 -6.51
N LYS A 81 5.68 13.20 -6.79
CA LYS A 81 5.86 14.18 -7.88
C LYS A 81 7.20 14.04 -8.63
N GLY A 82 7.98 13.02 -8.33
CA GLY A 82 9.25 12.74 -9.01
C GLY A 82 9.09 12.00 -10.34
N ASP A 83 10.22 11.55 -10.88
CA ASP A 83 10.35 10.94 -12.21
C ASP A 83 10.72 9.44 -12.20
N LEU A 84 10.55 8.76 -11.06
CA LEU A 84 10.81 7.33 -10.96
C LEU A 84 9.74 6.57 -11.77
N ASP A 85 10.18 5.81 -12.78
CA ASP A 85 9.32 5.15 -13.76
C ASP A 85 8.18 4.33 -13.14
N ILE A 86 8.46 3.55 -12.09
CA ILE A 86 7.45 2.72 -11.42
C ILE A 86 6.29 3.53 -10.80
N TYR A 87 6.47 4.84 -10.61
CA TYR A 87 5.48 5.77 -10.05
C TYR A 87 5.02 6.85 -11.02
N HIS A 88 5.36 6.75 -12.31
CA HIS A 88 5.05 7.77 -13.30
C HIS A 88 3.56 8.19 -13.28
N GLY A 89 2.63 7.23 -13.18
CA GLY A 89 1.19 7.52 -13.13
C GLY A 89 0.71 8.30 -11.89
N LEU A 90 1.50 8.35 -10.82
CA LEU A 90 1.18 9.14 -9.62
C LEU A 90 1.66 10.58 -9.70
N LYS A 91 2.55 10.90 -10.65
CA LYS A 91 3.13 12.24 -10.77
C LYS A 91 2.04 13.29 -11.01
N GLY A 92 1.88 14.19 -10.04
CA GLY A 92 0.88 15.27 -10.11
C GLY A 92 -0.57 14.83 -9.83
N SER A 93 -0.82 13.55 -9.52
CA SER A 93 -2.16 13.08 -9.14
C SER A 93 -2.47 13.42 -7.68
N ASP A 94 -3.75 13.49 -7.32
CA ASP A 94 -4.26 13.62 -5.93
C ASP A 94 -4.35 12.27 -5.19
N VAL A 95 -3.70 11.23 -5.70
CA VAL A 95 -3.61 9.93 -5.03
C VAL A 95 -2.41 9.91 -4.09
N PRO A 96 -2.60 9.67 -2.78
CA PRO A 96 -1.49 9.53 -1.86
C PRO A 96 -0.80 8.17 -2.04
N ILE A 97 0.53 8.17 -2.04
CA ILE A 97 1.34 6.94 -2.07
C ILE A 97 1.45 6.31 -0.67
N TYR A 98 1.29 7.13 0.37
CA TYR A 98 1.30 6.72 1.77
C TYR A 98 0.38 7.60 2.62
N VAL A 99 -0.29 6.99 3.58
CA VAL A 99 -1.05 7.66 4.64
C VAL A 99 -0.47 7.23 5.97
N GLY A 100 -0.17 8.21 6.84
CA GLY A 100 0.38 7.96 8.15
C GLY A 100 -0.30 8.79 9.24
N LYS A 101 0.04 8.44 10.48
CA LYS A 101 -0.46 9.10 11.69
C LYS A 101 0.62 9.28 12.73
N ALA A 102 0.36 10.15 13.69
CA ALA A 102 1.11 10.26 14.95
C ALA A 102 0.16 10.73 16.05
N SER A 103 0.07 10.00 17.16
CA SER A 103 -0.73 10.36 18.33
C SER A 103 0.06 11.22 19.33
N ALA A 104 -0.63 12.00 20.15
CA ALA A 104 -0.04 12.90 21.14
C ALA A 104 0.53 12.13 22.34
N GLY A 105 -0.06 10.98 22.68
CA GLY A 105 0.46 10.05 23.67
C GLY A 105 0.03 8.61 23.42
N ASP A 106 0.71 7.67 24.07
CA ASP A 106 0.17 6.33 24.27
C ASP A 106 -0.81 6.41 25.44
N SER A 107 -2.10 6.15 25.20
CA SER A 107 -3.18 6.22 26.18
C SER A 107 -3.04 5.25 27.37
N ASN A 108 -1.88 4.60 27.54
CA ASN A 108 -1.63 3.56 28.51
C ASN A 108 -1.77 4.05 29.96
N TYR A 109 -1.69 5.36 30.21
CA TYR A 109 -1.81 5.96 31.55
C TYR A 109 -3.00 6.92 31.72
N GLY A 110 -3.81 7.13 30.68
CA GLY A 110 -5.00 8.01 30.76
C GLY A 110 -4.70 9.51 30.86
N ASP A 111 -3.44 9.92 30.69
CA ASP A 111 -3.05 11.33 30.70
C ASP A 111 -3.66 12.08 29.50
N PRO A 112 -4.06 13.36 29.69
CA PRO A 112 -4.53 14.18 28.58
C PRO A 112 -3.42 14.35 27.53
N PRO A 113 -3.77 14.33 26.23
CA PRO A 113 -2.79 14.46 25.16
C PRO A 113 -2.05 15.79 25.24
N ASN A 114 -0.71 15.75 25.23
CA ASN A 114 0.09 16.96 25.16
C ASN A 114 0.12 17.49 23.71
N LEU A 115 -0.77 18.44 23.41
CA LEU A 115 -0.89 19.06 22.10
C LEU A 115 0.22 20.07 21.77
N THR A 116 1.09 20.41 22.72
CA THR A 116 2.22 21.34 22.49
C THR A 116 3.41 20.64 21.81
N GLU A 117 3.49 19.31 21.93
CA GLU A 117 4.57 18.52 21.35
C GLU A 117 4.40 18.36 19.84
N PRO A 118 5.47 18.49 19.03
CA PRO A 118 5.41 18.39 17.58
C PRO A 118 5.41 16.92 17.12
N LYS A 119 4.49 16.08 17.61
CA LYS A 119 4.47 14.63 17.36
C LYS A 119 4.28 14.29 15.89
N LEU A 120 3.32 14.93 15.22
CA LEU A 120 3.05 14.72 13.79
C LEU A 120 4.22 15.19 12.93
N PHE A 121 4.76 16.38 13.22
CA PHE A 121 5.96 16.88 12.54
C PHE A 121 7.15 15.92 12.72
N SER A 122 7.39 15.43 13.94
CA SER A 122 8.50 14.51 14.22
C SER A 122 8.37 13.23 13.40
N ARG A 123 7.16 12.69 13.29
CA ARG A 123 6.88 11.52 12.45
C ARG A 123 7.13 11.79 10.96
N ILE A 124 6.67 12.93 10.44
CA ILE A 124 6.93 13.35 9.06
C ILE A 124 8.45 13.49 8.83
N LYS A 125 9.17 14.08 9.77
CA LYS A 125 10.63 14.24 9.73
C LYS A 125 11.36 12.89 9.69
N ASP A 126 10.92 11.91 10.47
CA ASP A 126 11.48 10.55 10.46
C ASP A 126 11.28 9.88 9.11
N HIS A 127 10.08 10.02 8.53
CA HIS A 127 9.78 9.48 7.20
C HIS A 127 10.53 10.18 6.08
N ARG A 128 10.72 11.50 6.18
CA ARG A 128 11.61 12.26 5.28
C ARG A 128 13.03 11.71 5.33
N ARG A 129 13.57 11.46 6.53
CA ARG A 129 14.89 10.83 6.68
C ARG A 129 14.92 9.44 6.04
N SER A 130 13.90 8.62 6.28
CA SER A 130 13.80 7.29 5.69
C SER A 130 13.75 7.31 4.15
N ILE A 131 13.12 8.31 3.54
CA ILE A 131 13.10 8.50 2.08
C ILE A 131 14.51 8.87 1.59
N ASN A 132 15.18 9.81 2.25
CA ASN A 132 16.53 10.24 1.85
C ASN A 132 17.62 9.19 2.09
N GLU A 133 17.34 8.17 2.91
CA GLU A 133 18.23 7.01 3.05
C GLU A 133 18.11 6.03 1.88
N ALA A 134 17.04 6.08 1.08
CA ALA A 134 16.92 5.27 -0.13
C ALA A 134 17.71 5.88 -1.29
N GLY A 135 18.24 5.02 -2.18
CA GLY A 135 19.12 5.42 -3.27
C GLY A 135 18.39 5.82 -4.56
N ASN A 136 17.08 5.60 -4.67
CA ASN A 136 16.31 5.83 -5.89
C ASN A 136 15.14 6.81 -5.73
N ILE A 137 14.97 7.41 -4.55
CA ILE A 137 13.97 8.43 -4.25
C ILE A 137 14.57 9.48 -3.32
N ASP A 138 14.03 10.69 -3.36
CA ASP A 138 14.46 11.81 -2.51
C ASP A 138 13.23 12.54 -1.97
N ALA A 139 13.34 13.19 -0.82
CA ALA A 139 12.23 13.94 -0.22
C ALA A 139 11.67 15.04 -1.14
N SER A 140 12.50 15.64 -2.00
CA SER A 140 12.06 16.62 -2.99
C SER A 140 11.11 16.03 -4.04
N HIS A 141 11.05 14.71 -4.20
CA HIS A 141 10.10 14.01 -5.06
C HIS A 141 8.71 13.85 -4.42
N PHE A 142 8.48 14.40 -3.23
CA PHE A 142 7.22 14.26 -2.51
C PHE A 142 6.66 15.60 -2.03
N ASP A 143 5.34 15.69 -2.07
CA ASP A 143 4.57 16.66 -1.29
C ASP A 143 3.90 15.94 -0.11
N VAL A 144 3.52 16.70 0.90
CA VAL A 144 2.74 16.25 2.04
C VAL A 144 1.53 17.16 2.27
N ARG A 145 0.41 16.55 2.62
CA ARG A 145 -0.71 17.20 3.31
C ARG A 145 -0.79 16.65 4.72
N TYR A 146 -1.13 17.49 5.69
CA TYR A 146 -1.27 17.06 7.08
C TYR A 146 -2.41 17.80 7.78
N LEU A 147 -3.00 17.13 8.77
CA LEU A 147 -4.07 17.62 9.62
C LEU A 147 -3.70 17.34 11.07
N THR A 148 -3.66 18.39 11.90
CA THR A 148 -3.59 18.23 13.35
C THR A 148 -4.97 17.88 13.88
N LEU A 149 -5.07 16.85 14.71
CA LEU A 149 -6.33 16.28 15.21
C LEU A 149 -6.14 15.81 16.66
N ASP A 150 -7.23 15.76 17.42
CA ASP A 150 -7.25 15.05 18.69
C ASP A 150 -7.12 13.54 18.48
N ASP A 151 -6.48 12.85 19.42
CA ASP A 151 -6.12 11.43 19.32
C ASP A 151 -7.30 10.50 19.00
N ILE A 152 -8.50 10.83 19.50
CA ILE A 152 -9.75 10.09 19.26
C ILE A 152 -10.05 10.01 17.75
N TRP A 153 -9.76 11.07 17.00
CA TRP A 153 -10.05 11.15 15.57
C TRP A 153 -8.96 10.53 14.69
N ILE A 154 -7.74 10.36 15.21
CA ILE A 154 -6.59 9.94 14.42
C ILE A 154 -6.78 8.53 13.87
N VAL A 155 -7.14 7.57 14.72
CA VAL A 155 -7.32 6.17 14.29
C VAL A 155 -8.45 6.05 13.29
N LEU A 156 -9.55 6.78 13.53
CA LEU A 156 -10.69 6.81 12.61
C LEU A 156 -10.30 7.41 11.26
N GLY A 157 -9.67 8.59 11.28
CA GLY A 157 -9.30 9.29 10.07
C GLY A 157 -8.25 8.54 9.24
N GLU A 158 -7.31 7.84 9.87
CA GLU A 158 -6.38 6.97 9.14
C GLU A 158 -7.13 5.90 8.35
N ARG A 159 -8.07 5.20 9.00
CA ARG A 159 -8.87 4.15 8.33
C ARG A 159 -9.72 4.73 7.19
N ALA A 160 -10.29 5.92 7.40
CA ALA A 160 -11.07 6.65 6.39
C ALA A 160 -10.22 7.00 5.15
N LEU A 161 -9.03 7.56 5.37
CA LEU A 161 -8.10 7.94 4.31
C LEU A 161 -7.59 6.70 3.56
N LEU A 162 -7.22 5.64 4.27
CA LEU A 162 -6.79 4.38 3.66
C LEU A 162 -7.91 3.73 2.83
N ARG A 163 -9.14 3.73 3.32
CA ARG A 163 -10.29 3.17 2.59
C ARG A 163 -10.58 3.95 1.31
N SER A 164 -10.66 5.28 1.42
CA SER A 164 -10.99 6.14 0.28
C SER A 164 -9.93 6.12 -0.82
N ASN A 165 -8.64 6.07 -0.43
CA ASN A 165 -7.52 6.06 -1.36
C ASN A 165 -7.00 4.66 -1.70
N SER A 166 -7.73 3.60 -1.33
CA SER A 166 -7.28 2.23 -1.58
C SER A 166 -7.17 1.93 -3.09
N PRO A 167 -6.12 1.24 -3.55
CA PRO A 167 -4.95 0.80 -2.79
C PRO A 167 -3.98 1.96 -2.50
N VAL A 168 -3.51 2.06 -1.25
CA VAL A 168 -2.43 2.99 -0.87
C VAL A 168 -1.12 2.21 -0.87
N LEU A 169 -0.31 2.39 -1.92
CA LEU A 169 0.80 1.51 -2.26
C LEU A 169 1.71 1.16 -1.08
N TRP A 170 2.24 2.15 -0.36
CA TRP A 170 3.19 1.94 0.75
C TRP A 170 2.55 1.44 2.06
N ASN A 171 1.22 1.49 2.18
CA ASN A 171 0.50 0.94 3.32
C ASN A 171 0.06 -0.51 3.10
N THR A 172 -0.27 -0.89 1.86
CA THR A 172 -0.94 -2.18 1.59
C THR A 172 -0.02 -3.22 0.96
N MET A 173 0.66 -2.88 -0.14
CA MET A 173 1.41 -3.86 -0.95
C MET A 173 2.92 -3.68 -0.85
N MET A 174 3.38 -2.44 -0.65
CA MET A 174 4.79 -2.09 -0.44
C MET A 174 5.05 -1.83 1.04
N THR A 175 4.75 -2.82 1.87
CA THR A 175 4.80 -2.68 3.33
C THR A 175 6.24 -2.49 3.84
N GLY A 176 6.37 -1.86 5.00
CA GLY A 176 7.66 -1.64 5.68
C GLY A 176 8.18 -0.19 5.69
N PHE A 177 7.53 0.73 4.98
CA PHE A 177 7.86 2.15 5.08
C PHE A 177 7.66 2.70 6.50
N GLY A 178 6.48 2.43 7.08
CA GLY A 178 6.04 2.89 8.40
C GLY A 178 6.80 2.31 9.60
N GLY A 179 7.58 1.24 9.42
CA GLY A 179 8.16 0.51 10.54
C GLY A 179 9.39 1.20 11.14
N ASN A 180 9.49 1.25 12.47
CA ASN A 180 10.74 1.62 13.15
C ASN A 180 11.79 0.51 13.00
N PRO A 181 13.10 0.80 13.21
CA PRO A 181 14.12 -0.24 13.28
C PRO A 181 13.72 -1.33 14.29
N PRO A 182 13.96 -2.61 13.99
CA PRO A 182 13.72 -3.67 14.95
C PRO A 182 14.57 -3.42 16.21
N GLY A 183 13.98 -3.64 17.40
CA GLY A 183 14.74 -3.65 18.64
C GLY A 183 15.77 -4.78 18.67
N GLN A 184 16.72 -4.74 19.60
CA GLN A 184 17.88 -5.64 19.66
C GLN A 184 17.55 -7.16 19.63
N GLY A 185 16.32 -7.57 19.96
CA GLY A 185 15.87 -8.97 19.94
C GLY A 185 15.05 -9.40 18.72
N ARG A 186 14.83 -8.54 17.71
CA ARG A 186 14.03 -8.89 16.52
C ARG A 186 14.92 -8.93 15.28
N ARG A 187 15.01 -10.10 14.64
CA ARG A 187 15.52 -10.22 13.26
C ARG A 187 14.33 -10.21 12.32
N ASN A 188 14.18 -9.12 11.58
CA ASN A 188 13.20 -9.05 10.51
C ASN A 188 13.93 -9.24 9.19
N ALA A 189 13.28 -9.86 8.22
CA ALA A 189 13.73 -9.86 6.85
C ALA A 189 13.52 -8.47 6.19
N ARG A 190 14.14 -8.23 5.03
CA ARG A 190 14.03 -6.99 4.26
C ARG A 190 12.58 -6.76 3.87
N SER A 191 12.03 -5.59 4.21
CA SER A 191 10.63 -5.29 3.88
C SER A 191 10.42 -5.12 2.36
N VAL A 192 9.18 -5.23 1.90
CA VAL A 192 8.84 -5.01 0.48
C VAL A 192 9.25 -3.61 0.03
N TRP A 193 9.05 -2.60 0.89
CA TRP A 193 9.49 -1.23 0.63
C TRP A 193 11.01 -1.14 0.47
N ASP A 194 11.80 -1.80 1.33
CA ASP A 194 13.28 -1.81 1.26
C ASP A 194 13.84 -2.57 0.05
N SER A 195 13.05 -3.49 -0.52
CA SER A 195 13.40 -4.19 -1.76
C SER A 195 13.16 -3.30 -2.99
N ILE A 196 12.18 -2.39 -2.93
CA ILE A 196 11.88 -1.47 -4.05
C ILE A 196 12.67 -0.15 -3.93
N HIS A 197 12.96 0.27 -2.70
CA HIS A 197 13.72 1.47 -2.36
C HIS A 197 14.95 1.10 -1.52
N PRO A 198 15.97 0.47 -2.12
CA PRO A 198 17.18 0.07 -1.39
C PRO A 198 17.95 1.30 -0.90
N GLY A 199 18.63 1.17 0.25
CA GLY A 199 19.57 2.18 0.76
C GLY A 199 19.55 2.33 2.29
N ARG A 200 18.42 2.05 2.94
CA ARG A 200 18.33 2.08 4.42
C ARG A 200 19.30 1.08 5.03
N LYS A 201 20.24 1.57 5.84
CA LYS A 201 21.29 0.75 6.48
C LYS A 201 20.73 -0.46 7.24
N ARG A 202 19.57 -0.29 7.90
CA ARG A 202 18.88 -1.34 8.65
C ARG A 202 18.39 -2.52 7.80
N ALA A 203 18.34 -2.36 6.48
CA ALA A 203 17.91 -3.39 5.55
C ALA A 203 19.09 -4.10 4.86
N ALA A 204 20.32 -3.60 5.04
CA ALA A 204 21.51 -4.18 4.42
C ALA A 204 21.74 -5.61 4.91
N GLY A 205 22.04 -6.52 3.97
CA GLY A 205 22.30 -7.94 4.27
C GLY A 205 21.07 -8.76 4.68
N LEU A 206 19.87 -8.17 4.76
CA LEU A 206 18.64 -8.92 5.04
C LEU A 206 18.07 -9.58 3.77
N LEU A 207 17.56 -10.80 3.93
CA LEU A 207 16.85 -11.54 2.88
C LEU A 207 15.57 -10.83 2.43
N CYS A 208 15.27 -10.88 1.14
CA CYS A 208 14.09 -10.26 0.54
C CYS A 208 12.78 -10.91 0.99
N ASN A 209 12.00 -10.25 1.84
CA ASN A 209 10.69 -10.73 2.26
C ASN A 209 9.56 -10.24 1.34
N ARG A 210 9.40 -10.88 0.18
CA ARG A 210 8.26 -10.66 -0.70
C ARG A 210 7.84 -11.95 -1.40
N SER A 211 6.57 -12.00 -1.79
CA SER A 211 5.97 -13.12 -2.54
C SER A 211 5.95 -12.88 -4.05
N TYR A 212 6.75 -11.92 -4.53
CA TYR A 212 6.74 -11.48 -5.92
C TYR A 212 8.17 -11.23 -6.41
N SER A 213 8.48 -11.67 -7.63
CA SER A 213 9.70 -11.27 -8.32
C SER A 213 9.70 -9.77 -8.64
N SER A 214 10.84 -9.23 -9.04
CA SER A 214 10.96 -7.83 -9.50
C SER A 214 9.97 -7.49 -10.63
N ALA A 215 9.79 -8.39 -11.58
CA ALA A 215 8.87 -8.22 -12.69
C ALA A 215 7.40 -8.30 -12.24
N GLU A 216 7.05 -9.31 -11.43
CA GLU A 216 5.70 -9.46 -10.85
C GLU A 216 5.33 -8.22 -10.01
N MET A 217 6.26 -7.72 -9.19
CA MET A 217 6.07 -6.53 -8.38
C MET A 217 5.83 -5.27 -9.24
N SER A 218 6.57 -5.12 -10.35
CA SER A 218 6.40 -3.98 -11.26
C SER A 218 5.01 -3.97 -11.90
N ASN A 219 4.53 -5.15 -12.33
CA ASN A 219 3.18 -5.31 -12.87
C ASN A 219 2.10 -4.99 -11.82
N LEU A 220 2.28 -5.46 -10.59
CA LEU A 220 1.37 -5.15 -9.48
C LEU A 220 1.32 -3.66 -9.16
N ILE A 221 2.47 -2.98 -9.13
CA ILE A 221 2.53 -1.52 -8.90
C ILE A 221 1.77 -0.80 -10.01
N SER A 222 2.01 -1.16 -11.28
CA SER A 222 1.29 -0.56 -12.41
C SER A 222 -0.22 -0.77 -12.30
N ALA A 223 -0.67 -1.98 -11.98
CA ALA A 223 -2.10 -2.29 -11.81
C ALA A 223 -2.71 -1.49 -10.64
N ALA A 224 -2.02 -1.42 -9.51
CA ALA A 224 -2.46 -0.66 -8.35
C ALA A 224 -2.62 0.83 -8.65
N ILE A 225 -1.65 1.44 -9.35
CA ILE A 225 -1.73 2.85 -9.77
C ILE A 225 -2.93 3.07 -10.68
N SER A 226 -3.14 2.21 -11.67
CA SER A 226 -4.30 2.29 -12.56
C SER A 226 -5.61 2.26 -11.78
N ILE A 227 -5.76 1.35 -10.81
CA ILE A 227 -6.95 1.26 -9.94
C ILE A 227 -7.11 2.51 -9.07
N SER A 228 -6.03 3.03 -8.49
CA SER A 228 -6.09 4.23 -7.64
C SER A 228 -6.50 5.49 -8.39
N LEU A 229 -6.25 5.54 -9.71
CA LEU A 229 -6.64 6.65 -10.58
C LEU A 229 -8.06 6.52 -11.14
N MET A 230 -8.73 5.38 -10.97
CA MET A 230 -10.12 5.20 -11.39
C MET A 230 -11.07 6.08 -10.57
N PRO A 231 -12.21 6.50 -11.14
CA PRO A 231 -13.30 7.11 -10.38
C PRO A 231 -13.77 6.18 -9.26
N ALA A 232 -14.31 6.75 -8.17
CA ALA A 232 -14.92 5.97 -7.11
C ALA A 232 -16.31 5.46 -7.54
N ASP A 233 -16.33 4.35 -8.27
CA ASP A 233 -17.52 3.66 -8.77
C ASP A 233 -17.45 2.13 -8.57
N GLU A 234 -18.53 1.43 -8.95
CA GLU A 234 -18.64 -0.03 -8.82
C GLU A 234 -17.57 -0.80 -9.60
N LEU A 235 -17.10 -0.24 -10.73
CA LEU A 235 -16.04 -0.85 -11.52
C LEU A 235 -14.73 -0.82 -10.76
N ARG A 236 -14.34 0.33 -10.20
CA ARG A 236 -13.16 0.43 -9.35
C ARG A 236 -13.24 -0.53 -8.15
N ASP A 237 -14.40 -0.65 -7.52
CA ASP A 237 -14.58 -1.55 -6.38
C ASP A 237 -14.40 -3.03 -6.76
N LYS A 238 -14.88 -3.42 -7.96
CA LYS A 238 -14.65 -4.75 -8.52
C LYS A 238 -13.16 -4.99 -8.79
N GLU A 239 -12.49 -4.09 -9.51
CA GLU A 239 -11.06 -4.19 -9.83
C GLU A 239 -10.20 -4.25 -8.55
N LEU A 240 -10.53 -3.44 -7.55
CA LEU A 240 -9.86 -3.45 -6.25
C LEU A 240 -10.05 -4.78 -5.50
N LYS A 241 -11.24 -5.38 -5.60
CA LYS A 241 -11.53 -6.70 -5.00
C LYS A 241 -10.71 -7.80 -5.69
N GLU A 242 -10.66 -7.80 -7.01
CA GLU A 242 -9.85 -8.74 -7.78
C GLU A 242 -8.35 -8.57 -7.49
N PHE A 243 -7.87 -7.32 -7.45
CA PHE A 243 -6.49 -7.00 -7.09
C PHE A 243 -6.10 -7.51 -5.70
N ARG A 244 -6.98 -7.37 -4.70
CA ARG A 244 -6.73 -7.85 -3.33
C ARG A 244 -6.71 -9.38 -3.22
N ASN A 245 -7.48 -10.04 -4.07
CA ASN A 245 -7.56 -11.51 -4.12
C ASN A 245 -6.49 -12.12 -5.03
N HIS A 246 -5.62 -11.31 -5.63
CA HIS A 246 -4.55 -11.80 -6.49
C HIS A 246 -3.62 -12.73 -5.70
N PRO A 247 -3.42 -13.98 -6.16
CA PRO A 247 -2.69 -14.97 -5.39
C PRO A 247 -1.20 -14.62 -5.30
N ALA A 248 -0.71 -14.49 -4.07
CA ALA A 248 0.71 -14.28 -3.79
C ALA A 248 1.46 -15.63 -3.87
N LYS A 249 2.51 -15.71 -4.67
CA LYS A 249 3.34 -16.91 -4.81
C LYS A 249 4.54 -16.83 -3.87
N MET A 250 4.42 -17.47 -2.70
CA MET A 250 5.47 -17.48 -1.69
C MET A 250 6.83 -17.86 -2.29
N ILE A 251 7.86 -17.07 -2.02
CA ILE A 251 9.24 -17.34 -2.48
C ILE A 251 9.94 -18.22 -1.44
N TRP A 252 9.85 -17.83 -0.16
CA TRP A 252 10.44 -18.56 0.95
C TRP A 252 9.75 -18.21 2.28
N GLN A 253 9.99 -19.01 3.31
CA GLN A 253 9.62 -18.71 4.70
C GLN A 253 10.61 -19.36 5.68
N GLU A 254 10.66 -18.89 6.92
CA GLU A 254 11.35 -19.62 7.99
C GLU A 254 10.58 -20.89 8.35
N ALA A 255 11.30 -22.00 8.56
CA ALA A 255 10.70 -23.22 9.06
C ALA A 255 10.08 -23.02 10.45
N LYS A 256 8.99 -23.76 10.74
CA LYS A 256 8.37 -23.75 12.07
C LYS A 256 9.21 -24.59 13.03
N GLY A 257 9.61 -24.02 14.16
CA GLY A 257 10.36 -24.71 15.20
C GLY A 257 10.30 -23.96 16.52
N ALA A 258 10.30 -24.69 17.63
CA ALA A 258 10.39 -24.14 18.99
C ALA A 258 11.86 -24.13 19.41
N GLY A 259 12.43 -22.96 19.67
CA GLY A 259 13.83 -22.83 20.10
C GLY A 259 14.46 -21.49 19.72
N ASN A 260 15.66 -21.25 20.24
CA ASN A 260 16.49 -20.07 19.97
C ASN A 260 17.56 -20.33 18.88
N GLU A 261 17.51 -21.51 18.23
CA GLU A 261 18.42 -21.89 17.16
C GLU A 261 18.07 -21.20 15.83
N PRO A 262 19.04 -21.02 14.92
CA PRO A 262 18.79 -20.48 13.58
C PRO A 262 17.82 -21.41 12.85
N LYS A 263 16.65 -20.89 12.48
CA LYS A 263 15.66 -21.67 11.74
C LYS A 263 16.12 -21.87 10.30
N SER A 264 16.00 -23.10 9.80
CA SER A 264 16.17 -23.39 8.38
C SER A 264 15.18 -22.60 7.52
N LEU A 265 15.56 -22.31 6.29
CA LEU A 265 14.72 -21.61 5.32
C LEU A 265 14.07 -22.61 4.39
N LEU A 266 12.75 -22.49 4.22
CA LEU A 266 12.00 -23.23 3.20
C LEU A 266 11.88 -22.34 1.97
N VAL A 267 12.47 -22.75 0.85
CA VAL A 267 12.44 -22.01 -0.42
C VAL A 267 11.54 -22.76 -1.41
N PHE A 268 10.54 -22.06 -1.94
CA PHE A 268 9.54 -22.62 -2.88
C PHE A 268 9.79 -22.20 -4.33
N ARG A 269 10.55 -21.12 -4.53
CA ARG A 269 10.89 -20.56 -5.85
C ARG A 269 12.37 -20.24 -5.88
N GLU A 270 13.20 -21.26 -6.07
CA GLU A 270 14.66 -21.19 -5.97
C GLU A 270 15.28 -20.10 -6.87
N ASP A 271 15.00 -20.12 -8.17
CA ASP A 271 15.54 -19.13 -9.12
C ASP A 271 15.24 -17.69 -8.69
N VAL A 272 14.00 -17.45 -8.27
CA VAL A 272 13.55 -16.12 -7.84
C VAL A 272 14.19 -15.73 -6.51
N PHE A 273 14.34 -16.68 -5.58
CA PHE A 273 15.02 -16.45 -4.32
C PHE A 273 16.48 -16.02 -4.54
N LEU A 274 17.20 -16.75 -5.40
CA LEU A 274 18.59 -16.44 -5.73
C LEU A 274 18.71 -15.09 -6.45
N GLU A 275 17.93 -14.86 -7.50
CA GLU A 275 17.94 -13.61 -8.27
C GLU A 275 17.68 -12.38 -7.37
N GLU A 276 16.65 -12.46 -6.53
CA GLU A 276 16.23 -11.36 -5.66
C GLU A 276 17.28 -11.03 -4.61
N ASN A 277 17.86 -12.03 -3.94
CA ASN A 277 18.86 -11.81 -2.91
C ASN A 277 20.22 -11.38 -3.49
N ASN A 278 20.62 -11.94 -4.64
CA ASN A 278 21.83 -11.54 -5.37
C ASN A 278 21.77 -10.05 -5.76
N ARG A 279 20.60 -9.54 -6.16
CA ARG A 279 20.41 -8.11 -6.47
C ARG A 279 20.78 -7.18 -5.32
N PHE A 280 20.71 -7.64 -4.08
CA PHE A 280 21.08 -6.87 -2.89
C PHE A 280 22.43 -7.27 -2.28
N GLY A 281 23.24 -8.04 -3.01
CA GLY A 281 24.57 -8.45 -2.59
C GLY A 281 24.57 -9.41 -1.40
N VAL A 282 23.48 -10.16 -1.19
CA VAL A 282 23.47 -11.25 -0.23
C VAL A 282 24.17 -12.45 -0.86
N ASP A 283 25.32 -12.84 -0.31
CA ASP A 283 26.05 -14.02 -0.77
C ASP A 283 25.36 -15.29 -0.27
N LEU A 284 24.83 -16.07 -1.20
CA LEU A 284 24.19 -17.36 -0.94
C LEU A 284 25.04 -18.55 -1.46
N SER A 285 26.26 -18.30 -1.94
CA SER A 285 27.12 -19.33 -2.54
C SER A 285 27.61 -20.38 -1.53
N THR A 286 27.61 -20.04 -0.24
CA THR A 286 28.02 -20.93 0.86
C THR A 286 26.84 -21.64 1.53
N VAL A 287 25.62 -21.47 1.03
CA VAL A 287 24.42 -22.09 1.62
C VAL A 287 24.31 -23.54 1.13
N GLU A 288 24.24 -24.47 2.07
CA GLU A 288 23.94 -25.88 1.76
C GLU A 288 22.45 -26.02 1.45
N TRP A 289 22.15 -26.63 0.29
CA TRP A 289 20.78 -26.90 -0.15
C TRP A 289 20.44 -28.35 0.11
N GLU A 290 19.41 -28.58 0.94
CA GLU A 290 18.81 -29.88 1.15
C GLU A 290 17.43 -29.89 0.49
N LEU A 291 17.14 -30.92 -0.30
CA LEU A 291 15.78 -31.17 -0.79
C LEU A 291 14.93 -31.57 0.41
N ALA A 292 13.92 -30.75 0.74
CA ALA A 292 12.94 -31.14 1.73
C ALA A 292 12.26 -32.43 1.24
N GLU A 293 12.38 -33.51 2.02
CA GLU A 293 11.63 -34.74 1.76
C GLU A 293 10.15 -34.37 1.69
N ILE A 294 9.55 -34.58 0.51
CA ILE A 294 8.09 -34.52 0.36
C ILE A 294 7.57 -35.52 1.40
N PRO A 295 6.68 -35.13 2.34
CA PRO A 295 6.12 -36.10 3.26
C PRO A 295 5.52 -37.24 2.43
N GLU A 296 6.03 -38.46 2.59
CA GLU A 296 5.43 -39.62 1.94
C GLU A 296 3.94 -39.62 2.30
N PRO A 297 3.03 -39.76 1.31
CA PRO A 297 1.61 -39.81 1.60
C PRO A 297 1.39 -40.91 2.63
N THR A 298 0.85 -40.52 3.79
CA THR A 298 0.59 -41.46 4.88
C THR A 298 -0.24 -42.62 4.33
N THR A 299 -0.04 -43.84 4.81
CA THR A 299 -0.75 -45.05 4.33
C THR A 299 -2.28 -44.89 4.30
N THR A 300 -2.82 -43.96 5.10
CA THR A 300 -4.23 -43.55 5.11
C THR A 300 -4.69 -42.80 3.85
N GLU A 301 -3.83 -42.00 3.20
CA GLU A 301 -4.13 -41.27 1.94
C GLU A 301 -4.04 -42.19 0.71
N ILE A 302 -3.15 -43.18 0.72
CA ILE A 302 -3.06 -44.19 -0.35
C ILE A 302 -4.31 -45.09 -0.32
N ALA A 303 -4.80 -45.46 0.87
CA ALA A 303 -6.03 -46.23 1.02
C ALA A 303 -7.30 -45.50 0.57
N ALA A 304 -7.29 -44.16 0.51
CA ALA A 304 -8.41 -43.36 0.02
C ALA A 304 -8.44 -43.23 -1.51
N LEU A 305 -7.33 -43.49 -2.20
CA LEU A 305 -7.23 -43.47 -3.66
C LEU A 305 -7.54 -44.84 -4.30
N ASP A 306 -7.42 -45.94 -3.54
CA ASP A 306 -7.70 -47.32 -3.97
C ASP A 306 -9.10 -47.84 -3.55
N ALA A 307 -9.95 -47.00 -2.97
CA ALA A 307 -11.33 -47.39 -2.67
C ALA A 307 -12.17 -47.43 -3.96
N PRO A 308 -12.75 -48.58 -4.36
CA PRO A 308 -13.67 -48.61 -5.49
C PRO A 308 -14.91 -47.78 -5.13
N GLU A 309 -15.29 -46.86 -6.02
CA GLU A 309 -16.53 -46.10 -5.90
C GLU A 309 -17.71 -47.08 -5.78
N GLY A 310 -18.35 -47.08 -4.61
CA GLY A 310 -19.58 -47.79 -4.31
C GLY A 310 -20.74 -46.82 -4.15
#